data_AF-A0A1W0E2G3-F1
#
_entry.id   AF-A0A1W0E2G3-F1
#
_cell.length_a   1.000
_cell.length_b   1.000
_cell.length_c   1.000
_cell.angle_alpha   90.00
_cell.angle_beta   90.00
_cell.angle_gamma   90.00
#
_symmetry.space_group_name_H-M   'P 1'
#
loop_
_entity.id
_entity.type
_entity.pdbx_description
1 polymer ?
#
loop_
_entity_poly.entity_id
_entity_poly.type
_entity_poly.pdbx_seq_one_letter_code
_entity_poly.pdbx_strand_id
1 'polypeptide(L)'
;MCKIICLVKFIFVLIMTMYHNVIFCAIDPNETTVMLMNRNLLTFPDYIVKLTALTSLNLSNNQIVEIPVEIGKLTALTSLYLINNQIVEIPVEIGKLTALKYLYLSNNQIVEIPVEIGKLTALTSLYLIIIK
;
A
#
# COMPACT_ATOMS: atom_id res chain seq x y z
N MET A 1 -7.60 6.15 -34.90
CA MET A 1 -7.64 5.30 -33.69
C MET A 1 -7.54 6.07 -32.36
N CYS A 2 -7.76 7.40 -32.30
CA CYS A 2 -7.51 8.23 -31.09
C CYS A 2 -8.74 8.98 -30.52
N LYS A 3 -9.97 8.49 -30.74
CA LYS A 3 -11.18 9.11 -30.14
C LYS A 3 -12.03 8.18 -29.28
N ILE A 4 -11.86 6.86 -29.41
CA ILE A 4 -12.65 5.86 -28.66
C ILE A 4 -12.09 5.60 -27.25
N ILE A 5 -10.78 5.77 -27.02
CA ILE A 5 -10.14 5.57 -25.71
C ILE A 5 -10.49 6.70 -24.72
N CYS A 6 -10.79 7.92 -25.21
CA CYS A 6 -11.22 9.03 -24.35
C CYS A 6 -12.68 8.92 -23.91
N LEU A 7 -13.56 8.32 -24.71
CA LEU A 7 -14.99 8.26 -24.36
C LEU A 7 -15.28 7.18 -23.30
N VAL A 8 -14.51 6.08 -23.30
CA VAL A 8 -14.60 5.06 -22.23
C VAL A 8 -14.07 5.59 -20.90
N LYS A 9 -13.12 6.55 -20.91
CA LYS A 9 -12.62 7.23 -19.70
C LYS A 9 -13.66 8.13 -19.03
N PHE A 10 -14.57 8.73 -19.78
CA PHE A 10 -15.58 9.65 -19.22
C PHE A 10 -16.84 8.91 -18.73
N ILE A 11 -17.24 7.83 -19.42
CA ILE A 11 -18.40 7.02 -19.03
C ILE A 11 -18.11 6.22 -17.74
N PHE A 12 -16.86 5.78 -17.53
CA PHE A 12 -16.49 5.10 -16.27
C PHE A 12 -16.46 6.03 -15.06
N VAL A 13 -16.21 7.34 -15.23
CA VAL A 13 -16.25 8.33 -14.14
C VAL A 13 -17.69 8.56 -13.66
N LEU A 14 -18.68 8.46 -14.55
CA LEU A 14 -20.08 8.68 -14.19
C LEU A 14 -20.75 7.47 -13.50
N ILE A 15 -20.22 6.25 -13.68
CA ILE A 15 -20.79 5.02 -13.06
C ILE A 15 -20.22 4.80 -11.63
N MET A 16 -19.11 5.45 -11.28
CA MET A 16 -18.42 5.26 -9.98
C MET A 16 -18.95 6.13 -8.84
N THR A 17 -19.88 7.05 -9.09
CA THR A 17 -20.58 7.78 -8.02
C THR A 17 -21.76 6.98 -7.41
N MET A 18 -22.01 5.76 -7.89
CA MET A 18 -23.15 4.93 -7.47
C MET A 18 -22.76 3.67 -6.66
N TYR A 19 -21.47 3.36 -6.50
CA TYR A 19 -21.03 2.22 -5.68
C TYR A 19 -20.07 2.68 -4.60
N HIS A 20 -20.53 2.60 -3.36
CA HIS A 20 -19.70 2.83 -2.19
C HIS A 20 -18.48 1.90 -2.22
N ASN A 21 -17.31 2.55 -2.14
CA ASN A 21 -16.02 1.96 -1.88
C ASN A 21 -15.44 1.13 -3.04
N VAL A 22 -14.91 1.75 -4.10
CA VAL A 22 -13.61 1.41 -4.73
C VAL A 22 -13.14 2.64 -5.49
N ILE A 23 -12.21 3.43 -4.92
CA ILE A 23 -11.59 4.52 -5.66
C ILE A 23 -10.29 3.96 -6.26
N PHE A 24 -10.29 3.73 -7.57
CA PHE A 24 -9.06 3.70 -8.36
C PHE A 24 -8.74 5.15 -8.73
N CYS A 25 -7.77 5.77 -8.05
CA CYS A 25 -7.12 6.98 -8.55
C CYS A 25 -5.69 6.59 -8.94
N ALA A 26 -5.48 6.31 -10.23
CA ALA A 26 -4.17 6.46 -10.84
C ALA A 26 -4.06 7.94 -11.26
N ILE A 27 -3.25 8.73 -10.53
CA ILE A 27 -2.96 10.13 -10.90
C ILE A 27 -1.74 10.18 -11.85
N ASP A 28 -0.95 9.10 -11.95
CA ASP A 28 0.12 8.93 -12.92
C ASP A 28 -0.14 7.68 -13.79
N PRO A 29 -0.08 7.76 -15.14
CA PRO A 29 -0.24 6.62 -16.04
C PRO A 29 0.83 5.52 -15.87
N ASN A 30 1.94 5.79 -15.18
CA ASN A 30 3.00 4.83 -14.85
C ASN A 30 2.95 4.34 -13.39
N GLU A 31 2.11 4.92 -12.54
CA GLU A 31 1.96 4.46 -11.15
C GLU A 31 0.82 3.46 -11.03
N THR A 32 1.18 2.21 -10.72
CA THR A 32 0.19 1.21 -10.34
C THR A 32 -0.13 1.43 -8.87
N THR A 33 -1.26 2.08 -8.61
CA THR A 33 -1.71 2.45 -7.25
C THR A 33 -2.92 1.62 -6.83
N VAL A 34 -2.89 1.08 -5.61
CA VAL A 34 -4.03 0.39 -5.01
C VAL A 34 -4.44 1.07 -3.70
N MET A 35 -5.73 1.40 -3.60
CA MET A 35 -6.33 2.02 -2.41
C MET A 35 -7.46 1.15 -1.87
N LEU A 36 -7.23 0.57 -0.69
CA LEU A 36 -8.14 -0.34 0.02
C LEU A 36 -8.38 0.13 1.46
N MET A 37 -8.57 1.43 1.65
CA MET A 37 -8.81 2.02 2.96
C MET A 37 -10.25 1.76 3.45
N ASN A 38 -10.45 1.69 4.78
CA ASN A 38 -11.76 1.61 5.43
C ASN A 38 -12.60 0.41 4.98
N ARG A 39 -11.98 -0.77 4.88
CA ARG A 39 -12.61 -1.99 4.35
C ARG A 39 -12.86 -3.08 5.37
N ASN A 40 -12.52 -2.83 6.64
CA ASN A 40 -12.57 -3.85 7.70
C ASN A 40 -11.76 -5.11 7.33
N LEU A 41 -10.68 -4.96 6.57
CA LEU A 41 -9.81 -6.09 6.23
C LEU A 41 -9.12 -6.57 7.50
N LEU A 42 -9.29 -7.85 7.82
CA LEU A 42 -8.59 -8.51 8.93
C LEU A 42 -7.19 -8.99 8.52
N THR A 43 -6.99 -9.23 7.23
CA THR A 43 -5.75 -9.78 6.68
C THR A 43 -5.26 -8.94 5.50
N PHE A 44 -3.96 -9.01 5.25
CA PHE A 44 -3.38 -8.46 4.04
C PHE A 44 -3.90 -9.23 2.81
N PRO A 45 -4.44 -8.56 1.76
CA PRO A 45 -4.97 -9.28 0.61
C PRO A 45 -3.86 -9.96 -0.22
N ASP A 46 -3.93 -11.27 -0.33
CA ASP A 46 -2.94 -12.14 -0.97
C ASP A 46 -2.71 -11.86 -2.47
N TYR A 47 -3.70 -11.33 -3.17
CA TYR A 47 -3.55 -10.97 -4.58
C TYR A 47 -2.68 -9.73 -4.80
N ILE A 48 -2.54 -8.85 -3.78
CA ILE A 48 -1.74 -7.63 -3.89
C ILE A 48 -0.26 -7.97 -4.08
N VAL A 49 0.25 -9.01 -3.41
CA VAL A 49 1.65 -9.42 -3.54
C VAL A 49 1.99 -10.03 -4.92
N LYS A 50 0.98 -10.22 -5.79
CA LYS A 50 1.17 -10.63 -7.20
C LYS A 50 1.34 -9.42 -8.13
N LEU A 51 1.06 -8.20 -7.67
CA LEU A 51 1.16 -6.97 -8.45
C LEU A 51 2.59 -6.42 -8.37
N THR A 52 3.58 -7.09 -8.96
CA THR A 52 4.99 -6.70 -8.81
C THR A 52 5.35 -5.33 -9.38
N ALA A 53 4.49 -4.76 -10.24
CA ALA A 53 4.61 -3.39 -10.75
C ALA A 53 3.93 -2.33 -9.86
N LEU A 54 3.38 -2.73 -8.70
CA LEU A 54 2.73 -1.83 -7.74
C LEU A 54 3.73 -0.82 -7.20
N THR A 55 3.44 0.47 -7.38
CA THR A 55 4.27 1.58 -6.92
C THR A 55 3.71 2.21 -5.65
N SER A 56 2.40 2.16 -5.44
CA SER A 56 1.76 2.73 -4.25
C SER A 56 0.65 1.84 -3.70
N LEU A 57 0.70 1.56 -2.40
CA LEU A 57 -0.29 0.75 -1.69
C LEU A 57 -0.79 1.49 -0.45
N ASN A 58 -2.10 1.68 -0.37
CA ASN A 58 -2.75 2.23 0.82
C ASN A 58 -3.80 1.26 1.37
N LEU A 59 -3.50 0.71 2.55
CA LEU A 59 -4.33 -0.20 3.34
C LEU A 59 -4.70 0.42 4.69
N SER A 60 -4.64 1.75 4.81
CA SER A 60 -4.91 2.44 6.07
C SER A 60 -6.36 2.30 6.53
N ASN A 61 -6.60 2.36 7.84
CA ASN A 61 -7.92 2.21 8.46
C ASN A 61 -8.55 0.85 8.14
N ASN A 62 -7.82 -0.22 8.45
CA ASN A 62 -8.33 -1.59 8.44
C ASN A 62 -8.06 -2.23 9.80
N GLN A 63 -8.13 -3.55 9.87
CA GLN A 63 -7.90 -4.33 11.07
C GLN A 63 -6.82 -5.40 10.79
N ILE A 64 -5.88 -5.08 9.90
CA ILE A 64 -4.83 -6.00 9.47
C ILE A 64 -3.89 -6.23 10.66
N VAL A 65 -3.62 -7.50 10.97
CA VAL A 65 -2.78 -7.91 12.11
C VAL A 65 -1.33 -8.22 11.69
N GLU A 66 -1.12 -8.56 10.42
CA GLU A 66 0.19 -8.98 9.91
C GLU A 66 0.48 -8.39 8.53
N ILE A 67 1.77 -8.11 8.28
CA ILE A 67 2.29 -7.86 6.94
C ILE A 67 2.90 -9.18 6.46
N PRO A 68 2.46 -9.76 5.33
CA PRO A 68 2.97 -11.04 4.86
C PRO A 68 4.42 -10.91 4.39
N VAL A 69 5.23 -11.96 4.54
CA VAL A 69 6.62 -12.01 4.07
C VAL A 69 6.73 -11.75 2.56
N GLU A 70 5.68 -12.09 1.81
CA GLU A 70 5.57 -11.82 0.38
C GLU A 70 5.54 -10.33 0.03
N ILE A 71 5.38 -9.42 0.99
CA ILE A 71 5.53 -7.98 0.76
C ILE A 71 6.87 -7.67 0.07
N GLY A 72 7.92 -8.44 0.37
CA GLY A 72 9.24 -8.29 -0.25
C GLY A 72 9.28 -8.57 -1.76
N LYS A 73 8.18 -9.06 -2.37
CA LYS A 73 8.03 -9.19 -3.83
C LYS A 73 7.70 -7.86 -4.52
N LEU A 74 7.18 -6.88 -3.78
CA LEU A 74 6.74 -5.59 -4.33
C LEU A 74 7.91 -4.60 -4.46
N THR A 75 9.00 -5.00 -5.11
CA THR A 75 10.25 -4.21 -5.16
C THR A 75 10.12 -2.87 -5.88
N ALA A 76 9.06 -2.67 -6.67
CA ALA A 76 8.73 -1.39 -7.30
C ALA A 76 7.99 -0.40 -6.36
N LEU A 77 7.60 -0.84 -5.15
CA LEU A 77 6.81 -0.03 -4.23
C LEU A 77 7.62 1.17 -3.72
N THR A 78 7.10 2.36 -3.96
CA THR A 78 7.67 3.64 -3.50
C THR A 78 6.91 4.17 -2.28
N SER A 79 5.65 3.80 -2.12
CA SER A 79 4.79 4.26 -1.03
C SER A 79 3.98 3.13 -0.41
N LEU A 80 4.08 2.96 0.91
CA LEU A 80 3.31 2.00 1.70
C LEU A 80 2.65 2.69 2.89
N TYR A 81 1.31 2.70 2.89
CA TYR A 81 0.50 3.26 3.97
C TYR A 81 -0.33 2.16 4.65
N LEU A 82 -0.05 1.94 5.93
CA LEU A 82 -0.68 0.93 6.79
C LEU A 82 -1.17 1.56 8.11
N ILE A 83 -1.43 2.87 8.11
CA ILE A 83 -1.86 3.65 9.28
C ILE A 83 -3.18 3.11 9.82
N ASN A 84 -3.38 3.12 11.15
CA ASN A 84 -4.63 2.67 11.78
C ASN A 84 -4.96 1.21 11.40
N ASN A 85 -4.09 0.29 11.79
CA ASN A 85 -4.29 -1.15 11.70
C ASN A 85 -3.95 -1.80 13.05
N GLN A 86 -3.84 -3.13 13.10
CA GLN A 86 -3.50 -3.89 14.31
C GLN A 86 -2.16 -4.64 14.15
N ILE A 87 -1.27 -4.13 13.30
CA ILE A 87 -0.03 -4.81 12.94
C ILE A 87 0.87 -4.92 14.17
N VAL A 88 1.34 -6.12 14.47
CA VAL A 88 2.19 -6.40 15.64
C VAL A 88 3.69 -6.41 15.32
N GLU A 89 4.04 -6.73 14.07
CA GLU A 89 5.43 -6.87 13.64
C GLU A 89 5.63 -6.36 12.21
N ILE A 90 6.86 -5.96 11.91
CA ILE A 90 7.30 -5.65 10.54
C ILE A 90 8.19 -6.82 10.10
N PRO A 91 7.86 -7.55 9.01
CA PRO A 91 8.67 -8.67 8.56
C PRO A 91 10.03 -8.18 8.03
N VAL A 92 11.08 -9.00 8.19
CA VAL A 92 12.43 -8.69 7.71
C VAL A 92 12.48 -8.46 6.20
N GLU A 93 11.54 -9.05 5.45
CA GLU A 93 11.37 -8.85 4.01
C GLU A 93 11.06 -7.41 3.61
N ILE A 94 10.65 -6.55 4.55
CA ILE A 94 10.53 -5.11 4.29
C ILE A 94 11.83 -4.54 3.71
N GLY A 95 12.99 -5.05 4.15
CA GLY A 95 14.30 -4.62 3.65
C GLY A 95 14.57 -4.91 2.17
N LYS A 96 13.70 -5.68 1.49
CA LYS A 96 13.76 -5.91 0.03
C LYS A 96 13.16 -4.74 -0.76
N LEU A 97 12.39 -3.86 -0.12
CA LEU A 97 11.70 -2.74 -0.76
C LEU A 97 12.63 -1.53 -0.95
N THR A 98 13.76 -1.72 -1.66
CA THR A 98 14.80 -0.68 -1.77
C THR A 98 14.36 0.58 -2.52
N ALA A 99 13.24 0.54 -3.25
CA ALA A 99 12.62 1.70 -3.90
C ALA A 99 11.68 2.50 -2.97
N LEU A 100 11.39 2.01 -1.77
CA LEU A 100 10.42 2.59 -0.85
C LEU A 100 10.92 3.93 -0.32
N LYS A 101 10.15 4.99 -0.57
CA LYS A 101 10.42 6.37 -0.13
C LYS A 101 9.59 6.74 1.09
N TYR A 102 8.39 6.18 1.16
CA TYR A 102 7.37 6.54 2.14
C TYR A 102 6.84 5.30 2.83
N LEU A 103 7.10 5.17 4.14
CA LEU A 103 6.58 4.09 4.97
C LEU A 103 5.83 4.67 6.17
N TYR A 104 4.51 4.46 6.21
CA TYR A 104 3.63 4.98 7.25
C TYR A 104 2.91 3.83 7.97
N LEU A 105 3.25 3.66 9.25
CA LEU A 105 2.83 2.56 10.12
C LEU A 105 2.27 3.04 11.47
N SER A 106 2.02 4.35 11.65
CA SER A 106 1.45 4.88 12.90
C SER A 106 0.11 4.25 13.27
N ASN A 107 -0.19 4.21 14.57
CA ASN A 107 -1.41 3.62 15.12
C ASN A 107 -1.54 2.14 14.72
N ASN A 108 -0.49 1.38 15.01
CA ASN A 108 -0.43 -0.08 15.00
C ASN A 108 0.03 -0.57 16.38
N GLN A 109 0.26 -1.87 16.54
CA GLN A 109 0.71 -2.52 17.77
C GLN A 109 2.17 -2.98 17.68
N ILE A 110 2.96 -2.31 16.84
CA ILE A 110 4.37 -2.67 16.57
C ILE A 110 5.20 -2.43 17.84
N VAL A 111 5.93 -3.45 18.26
CA VAL A 111 6.82 -3.42 19.45
C VAL A 111 8.29 -3.25 19.09
N GLU A 112 8.68 -3.66 17.89
CA GLU A 112 10.07 -3.60 17.43
C GLU A 112 10.19 -3.19 15.97
N ILE A 113 11.33 -2.59 15.64
CA ILE A 113 11.70 -2.27 14.26
C ILE A 113 12.81 -3.24 13.85
N PRO A 114 12.65 -4.04 12.79
CA PRO A 114 13.72 -4.92 12.31
C PRO A 114 14.89 -4.09 11.77
N VAL A 115 16.12 -4.59 11.96
CA VAL A 115 17.35 -3.95 11.46
C VAL A 115 17.32 -3.77 9.93
N GLU A 116 16.55 -4.59 9.24
CA GLU A 116 16.29 -4.55 7.80
C GLU A 116 15.67 -3.23 7.32
N ILE A 117 15.03 -2.43 8.17
CA ILE A 117 14.62 -1.06 7.81
C ILE A 117 15.83 -0.23 7.36
N GLY A 118 17.03 -0.51 7.88
CA GLY A 118 18.28 0.12 7.43
C GLY A 118 18.67 -0.20 5.98
N LYS A 119 18.05 -1.21 5.34
CA LYS A 119 18.27 -1.54 3.93
C LYS A 119 17.43 -0.68 2.97
N LEU A 120 16.46 0.09 3.49
CA LEU A 120 15.60 0.98 2.71
C LEU A 120 16.33 2.26 2.31
N THR A 121 17.30 2.15 1.40
CA THR A 121 18.20 3.25 1.04
C THR A 121 17.51 4.45 0.37
N ALA A 122 16.32 4.25 -0.22
CA ALA A 122 15.52 5.33 -0.81
C ALA A 122 14.55 6.01 0.19
N LEU A 123 14.49 5.55 1.44
CA LEU A 123 13.49 6.00 2.42
C LEU A 123 13.72 7.45 2.82
N THR A 124 12.77 8.32 2.49
CA THR A 124 12.79 9.74 2.83
C THR A 124 11.89 10.06 4.01
N SER A 125 10.88 9.24 4.26
CA SER A 125 9.94 9.45 5.36
C SER A 125 9.51 8.12 5.95
N LEU A 126 9.74 7.99 7.25
CA LEU A 126 9.30 6.88 8.08
C LEU A 126 8.46 7.44 9.22
N TYR A 127 7.21 7.01 9.30
CA TYR A 127 6.33 7.41 10.40
C TYR A 127 5.79 6.17 11.09
N LEU A 128 6.27 5.91 12.31
CA LEU A 128 5.79 4.83 13.16
C LEU A 128 5.73 5.28 14.62
N ILE A 129 4.91 4.59 15.41
CA ILE A 129 4.87 4.71 16.86
C ILE A 129 4.99 3.30 17.41
N ILE A 130 5.94 3.10 18.33
CA ILE A 130 6.16 1.81 18.99
C ILE A 130 5.40 1.84 20.33
N ILE A 131 4.67 0.77 20.63
CA ILE A 131 4.07 0.58 21.95
C ILE A 131 5.14 -0.07 22.85
N LYS A 132 5.49 0.60 23.95
CA LYS A 132 6.43 0.10 24.96
C LYS A 132 5.71 -0.68 26.05
#